data_AF-A0ABD3LTX7-F1
#
_entry.id   AF-A0ABD3LTX7-F1
#
_cell.length_a   1.000
_cell.length_b   1.000
_cell.length_c   1.000
_cell.angle_alpha   90.00
_cell.angle_beta   90.00
_cell.angle_gamma   90.00
#
_symmetry.space_group_name_H-M   'P 1'
#
loop_
_entity.id
_entity.type
_entity.pdbx_description
1 polymer ?
#
loop_
_entity_poly.entity_id
_entity_poly.type
_entity_poly.pdbx_seq_one_letter_code
_entity_poly.pdbx_strand_id
1 'polypeptide(L)'
;MGERKVLKKYHRPGFDPSELPSFGRPKSGQIEGTKFNSRKEVIISKTYLGILIFRFYFKCTNCSAELTIKTDSQNSVYIVEFGVMRNFEPRRKQDEVMENEKRRREAKEMGDAMKCLENKTHDFNGFLQGTSAPKENKLEEEDEVLLKSIVLHTSKDFARRIEHEDFMDEE
;
A
#
# COMPACT_ATOMS: atom_id res chain seq x y z
N MET A 1 -12.52 -24.31 -32.07
CA MET A 1 -11.26 -24.42 -31.28
C MET A 1 -10.47 -25.56 -31.88
N GLY A 2 -9.19 -25.36 -32.20
CA GLY A 2 -8.33 -26.52 -32.49
C GLY A 2 -8.40 -27.48 -31.31
N GLU A 3 -8.46 -28.77 -31.56
CA GLU A 3 -8.56 -29.78 -30.51
C GLU A 3 -7.39 -29.64 -29.54
N ARG A 4 -7.61 -29.90 -28.24
CA ARG A 4 -6.49 -30.01 -27.27
C ARG A 4 -5.45 -31.06 -27.72
N LYS A 5 -5.82 -31.95 -28.64
CA LYS A 5 -4.97 -32.94 -29.30
C LYS A 5 -5.09 -32.82 -30.82
N VAL A 6 -4.32 -31.92 -31.43
CA VAL A 6 -4.25 -31.80 -32.89
C VAL A 6 -3.36 -32.91 -33.45
N LEU A 7 -3.93 -33.78 -34.29
CA LEU A 7 -3.22 -34.95 -34.83
C LEU A 7 -2.11 -34.59 -35.83
N LYS A 8 -2.28 -33.51 -36.61
CA LYS A 8 -1.28 -33.06 -37.57
C LYS A 8 -1.17 -31.55 -37.52
N LYS A 9 0.04 -31.06 -37.24
CA LYS A 9 0.37 -29.64 -37.38
C LYS A 9 0.88 -29.45 -38.81
N TYR A 10 0.32 -28.47 -39.50
CA TYR A 10 0.79 -28.12 -40.84
C TYR A 10 2.16 -27.44 -40.72
N HIS A 11 3.16 -28.00 -41.39
CA HIS A 11 4.46 -27.37 -41.59
C HIS A 11 4.50 -26.80 -43.00
N ARG A 12 4.98 -25.55 -43.14
CA ARG A 12 5.12 -24.91 -44.45
C ARG A 12 6.12 -25.71 -45.31
N PRO A 13 5.86 -25.92 -46.61
CA PRO A 13 6.85 -26.55 -47.50
C PRO A 13 8.16 -25.75 -47.46
N GLY A 14 9.27 -26.41 -47.12
CA GLY A 14 10.60 -25.76 -46.91
C GLY A 14 10.84 -25.22 -45.50
N PHE A 15 10.02 -25.59 -44.51
CA PHE A 15 10.30 -25.28 -43.10
C PHE A 15 11.44 -26.16 -42.59
N ASP A 16 12.62 -25.56 -42.40
CA ASP A 16 13.79 -26.23 -41.83
C ASP A 16 13.90 -25.94 -40.32
N PRO A 17 13.74 -26.96 -39.44
CA PRO A 17 13.81 -26.77 -37.99
C PRO A 17 15.18 -26.30 -37.47
N SER A 18 16.23 -26.41 -38.28
CA SER A 18 17.62 -26.08 -37.94
C SER A 18 17.90 -24.58 -37.88
N GLU A 19 17.02 -23.76 -38.46
CA GLU A 19 17.16 -22.30 -38.51
C GLU A 19 16.52 -21.61 -37.29
N LEU A 20 15.98 -22.39 -36.34
CA LEU A 20 15.28 -21.85 -35.20
C LEU A 20 16.26 -21.32 -34.13
N PRO A 21 16.09 -20.07 -33.66
CA PRO A 21 16.86 -19.58 -32.52
C PRO A 21 16.49 -20.36 -31.25
N SER A 22 17.50 -20.84 -30.53
CA SER A 22 17.30 -21.41 -29.20
C SER A 22 16.90 -20.30 -28.21
N PHE A 23 15.72 -20.42 -27.60
CA PHE A 23 15.20 -19.43 -26.65
C PHE A 23 16.08 -19.31 -25.39
N GLY A 24 16.33 -18.05 -24.99
CA GLY A 24 17.18 -17.68 -23.86
C GLY A 24 16.62 -18.02 -22.47
N ARG A 25 17.54 -17.99 -21.50
CA ARG A 25 17.52 -18.63 -20.17
C ARG A 25 16.54 -18.02 -19.16
N PRO A 26 16.01 -18.79 -18.20
CA PRO A 26 15.32 -18.18 -17.06
C PRO A 26 16.31 -17.59 -16.05
N LYS A 27 15.98 -16.39 -15.55
CA LYS A 27 16.74 -15.64 -14.55
C LYS A 27 16.88 -16.46 -13.27
N SER A 28 18.12 -16.75 -12.89
CA SER A 28 18.46 -17.58 -11.74
C SER A 28 18.27 -16.79 -10.43
N GLY A 29 17.04 -16.83 -9.90
CA GLY A 29 16.73 -16.35 -8.55
C GLY A 29 15.33 -16.83 -8.16
N GLN A 30 15.19 -17.38 -6.96
CA GLN A 30 13.86 -17.72 -6.43
C GLN A 30 13.18 -16.41 -6.01
N ILE A 31 12.22 -15.97 -6.82
CA ILE A 31 11.41 -14.78 -6.56
C ILE A 31 10.08 -15.24 -5.98
N GLU A 32 9.39 -14.37 -5.25
CA GLU A 32 8.01 -14.59 -4.86
C GLU A 32 7.17 -15.07 -6.06
N GLY A 33 6.42 -16.17 -5.88
CA GLY A 33 5.63 -16.78 -6.95
C GLY A 33 6.39 -17.72 -7.90
N THR A 34 7.64 -18.09 -7.61
CA THR A 34 8.34 -19.14 -8.37
C THR A 34 7.61 -20.47 -8.21
N LYS A 35 7.29 -21.12 -9.33
CA LYS A 35 6.59 -22.42 -9.34
C LYS A 35 7.58 -23.54 -9.01
N PHE A 36 7.28 -24.29 -7.95
CA PHE A 36 8.05 -25.46 -7.55
C PHE A 36 7.19 -26.71 -7.61
N ASN A 37 7.82 -27.81 -8.01
CA ASN A 37 7.32 -29.12 -7.67
C ASN A 37 7.62 -29.34 -6.18
N SER A 38 6.58 -29.57 -5.38
CA SER A 38 6.70 -29.77 -3.94
C SER A 38 6.06 -31.08 -3.50
N ARG A 39 6.64 -31.68 -2.45
CA ARG A 39 6.03 -32.82 -1.74
C ARG A 39 5.18 -32.27 -0.59
N LYS A 40 3.98 -32.81 -0.44
CA LYS A 40 3.02 -32.43 0.59
C LYS A 40 2.86 -33.56 1.61
N GLU A 41 3.11 -33.26 2.88
CA GLU A 41 2.87 -34.17 3.99
C GLU A 41 1.85 -33.59 4.96
N VAL A 42 1.04 -34.48 5.55
CA VAL A 42 0.06 -34.12 6.58
C VAL A 42 0.69 -34.40 7.94
N ILE A 43 0.76 -33.38 8.80
CA ILE A 43 1.31 -33.54 10.16
C ILE A 43 0.20 -34.09 11.06
N ILE A 44 0.32 -35.37 11.43
CA ILE A 44 -0.71 -36.11 12.19
C ILE A 44 -0.97 -35.49 13.57
N SER A 45 0.06 -34.94 14.21
CA SER A 45 -0.01 -34.47 15.60
C SER A 45 -0.51 -33.04 15.78
N LYS A 46 -0.75 -32.28 14.71
CA LYS A 46 -1.12 -30.86 14.80
C LYS A 46 -2.31 -30.55 13.90
N THR A 47 -3.52 -30.75 14.44
CA THR A 47 -4.76 -30.22 13.87
C THR A 47 -5.20 -29.03 14.69
N TYR A 48 -5.18 -27.83 14.10
CA TYR A 48 -5.72 -26.65 14.78
C TYR A 48 -7.22 -26.55 14.49
N LEU A 49 -8.07 -26.63 15.52
CA LEU A 49 -9.53 -26.59 15.39
C LEU A 49 -10.10 -27.57 14.33
N GLY A 50 -9.45 -28.73 14.15
CA GLY A 50 -9.83 -29.74 13.15
C GLY A 50 -9.28 -29.50 11.74
N ILE A 51 -8.54 -28.42 11.50
CA ILE A 51 -7.88 -28.14 10.21
C ILE A 51 -6.52 -28.85 10.17
N LEU A 52 -6.29 -29.59 9.10
CA LEU A 52 -5.03 -30.30 8.85
C LEU A 52 -3.90 -29.32 8.57
N ILE A 53 -2.81 -29.42 9.32
CA ILE A 53 -1.59 -28.66 9.06
C ILE A 53 -0.72 -29.44 8.07
N PHE A 54 -0.37 -28.79 6.96
CA PHE A 54 0.49 -29.34 5.93
C PHE A 54 1.92 -28.86 6.08
N ARG A 55 2.84 -29.76 5.77
CA ARG A 55 4.25 -29.48 5.59
C ARG A 55 4.60 -29.66 4.12
N PHE A 56 5.27 -28.66 3.55
CA PHE A 56 5.72 -28.67 2.18
C PHE A 56 7.24 -28.77 2.13
N TYR A 57 7.71 -29.65 1.26
CA TYR A 57 9.13 -29.80 0.95
C TYR A 57 9.37 -29.44 -0.50
N PHE A 58 10.32 -28.55 -0.73
CA PHE A 58 10.76 -28.15 -2.05
C PHE A 58 12.28 -28.01 -2.08
N LYS A 59 12.87 -28.05 -3.27
CA LYS A 59 14.32 -27.97 -3.43
C LYS A 59 14.73 -26.59 -3.91
N CYS A 60 15.84 -26.09 -3.39
CA CYS A 60 16.45 -24.87 -3.90
C CYS A 60 16.94 -25.08 -5.34
N THR A 61 16.70 -24.11 -6.23
CA THR A 61 17.18 -24.18 -7.62
C THR A 61 18.69 -24.05 -7.74
N ASN A 62 19.34 -23.45 -6.74
CA ASN A 62 20.78 -23.18 -6.78
C ASN A 62 21.60 -24.28 -6.07
N CYS A 63 21.24 -24.62 -4.83
CA CYS A 63 22.02 -25.56 -4.01
C CYS A 63 21.40 -26.95 -3.87
N SER A 64 20.22 -27.20 -4.46
CA SER A 64 19.47 -28.47 -4.33
C SER A 64 19.11 -28.90 -2.90
N ALA A 65 19.37 -28.05 -1.89
CA ALA A 65 19.01 -28.30 -0.52
C ALA A 65 17.49 -28.32 -0.35
N GLU A 66 17.01 -29.14 0.57
CA GLU A 66 15.59 -29.26 0.90
C GLU A 66 15.16 -28.14 1.85
N LEU A 67 14.08 -27.49 1.45
CA LEU A 67 13.49 -26.34 2.10
C LEU A 67 12.12 -26.78 2.62
N THR A 68 11.86 -26.50 3.89
CA THR A 68 10.65 -26.99 4.56
C THR A 68 9.86 -25.84 5.17
N ILE A 69 8.56 -25.78 4.83
CA ILE A 69 7.61 -24.83 5.43
C ILE A 69 6.38 -25.56 5.95
N LYS A 70 5.81 -25.03 7.03
CA LYS A 70 4.56 -25.47 7.64
C LYS A 70 3.48 -24.41 7.42
N THR A 71 2.23 -24.86 7.41
CA THR A 71 1.06 -23.98 7.36
C THR A 71 0.55 -23.72 8.76
N ASP A 72 0.38 -22.46 9.17
CA ASP A 72 -0.18 -22.13 10.47
C ASP A 72 -1.56 -21.51 10.32
N SER A 73 -2.58 -22.31 10.60
CA SER A 73 -3.98 -21.92 10.45
C SER A 73 -4.42 -20.79 11.40
N GLN A 74 -3.74 -20.61 12.54
CA GLN A 74 -4.03 -19.53 13.50
C GLN A 74 -3.74 -18.15 12.93
N ASN A 75 -2.57 -18.01 12.30
CA ASN A 75 -2.05 -16.71 11.89
C ASN A 75 -2.19 -16.47 10.38
N SER A 76 -2.74 -17.43 9.63
CA SER A 76 -2.84 -17.40 8.17
C SER A 76 -1.50 -17.18 7.44
N VAL A 77 -0.40 -17.65 8.04
CA VAL A 77 0.98 -17.50 7.52
C VAL A 77 1.66 -18.88 7.49
N TYR A 78 2.66 -19.04 6.61
CA TYR A 78 3.51 -20.24 6.58
C TYR A 78 4.79 -20.06 7.40
N ILE A 79 5.00 -20.83 8.48
CA ILE A 79 6.26 -20.84 9.24
C ILE A 79 7.33 -21.69 8.56
N VAL A 80 8.56 -21.18 8.59
CA VAL A 80 9.73 -21.86 8.06
C VAL A 80 10.29 -22.84 9.10
N GLU A 81 10.60 -24.06 8.68
CA GLU A 81 11.30 -25.04 9.54
C GLU A 81 12.78 -25.15 9.21
N PHE A 82 13.12 -25.41 7.94
CA PHE A 82 14.49 -25.78 7.54
C PHE A 82 14.90 -25.10 6.23
N GLY A 83 16.17 -24.68 6.19
CA GLY A 83 16.89 -24.29 4.97
C GLY A 83 16.53 -22.93 4.38
N VAL A 84 15.59 -22.19 4.97
CA VAL A 84 15.10 -20.91 4.44
C VAL A 84 15.14 -19.83 5.51
N MET A 85 15.33 -18.59 5.09
CA MET A 85 15.04 -17.41 5.89
C MET A 85 13.96 -16.61 5.16
N ARG A 86 13.03 -16.00 5.93
CA ARG A 86 12.06 -15.07 5.35
C ARG A 86 12.76 -13.77 4.97
N ASN A 87 12.29 -13.14 3.91
CA ASN A 87 12.70 -11.78 3.59
C ASN A 87 12.29 -10.83 4.72
N PHE A 88 13.16 -9.87 5.03
CA PHE A 88 12.89 -8.88 6.05
C PHE A 88 11.87 -7.85 5.55
N GLU A 89 10.71 -7.78 6.19
CA GLU A 89 9.67 -6.77 5.93
C GLU A 89 9.69 -5.71 7.04
N PRO A 90 10.06 -4.45 6.74
CA PRO A 90 10.08 -3.37 7.73
C PRO A 90 8.73 -3.14 8.42
N ARG A 91 7.62 -3.34 7.71
CA ARG A 91 6.25 -3.18 8.24
C ARG A 91 5.98 -4.07 9.45
N ARG A 92 6.46 -5.33 9.45
CA ARG A 92 6.25 -6.23 10.60
C ARG A 92 6.86 -5.71 11.88
N LYS A 93 8.06 -5.11 11.82
CA LYS A 93 8.67 -4.47 12.99
C LYS A 93 7.87 -3.26 13.45
N GLN A 94 7.32 -2.47 12.52
CA GLN A 94 6.48 -1.32 12.87
C GLN A 94 5.19 -1.80 13.56
N ASP A 95 4.51 -2.79 13.00
CA ASP A 95 3.29 -3.36 13.56
C ASP A 95 3.54 -3.95 14.96
N GLU A 96 4.64 -4.67 15.16
CA GLU A 96 5.04 -5.19 16.48
C GLU A 96 5.29 -4.08 17.51
N VAL A 97 5.94 -2.98 17.11
CA VAL A 97 6.17 -1.82 17.98
C VAL A 97 4.85 -1.13 18.33
N MET A 98 4.00 -0.89 17.33
CA MET A 98 2.68 -0.27 17.50
C MET A 98 1.77 -1.12 18.40
N GLU A 99 1.76 -2.44 18.21
CA GLU A 99 0.96 -3.36 19.02
C GLU A 99 1.47 -3.42 20.47
N ASN A 100 2.79 -3.50 20.66
CA ASN A 100 3.38 -3.45 22.00
C ASN A 100 3.10 -2.12 22.71
N GLU A 101 3.14 -1.00 21.98
CA GLU A 101 2.80 0.30 22.54
C GLU A 101 1.32 0.38 22.92
N LYS A 102 0.43 -0.13 22.07
CA LYS A 102 -1.01 -0.21 22.33
C LYS A 102 -1.31 -1.06 23.56
N ARG A 103 -0.72 -2.25 23.67
CA ARG A 103 -0.84 -3.11 24.86
C ARG A 103 -0.35 -2.41 26.13
N ARG A 104 0.77 -1.68 26.05
CA ARG A 104 1.29 -0.91 27.19
C ARG A 104 0.35 0.24 27.58
N ARG A 105 -0.29 0.89 26.60
CA ARG A 105 -1.27 1.96 26.82
C ARG A 105 -2.55 1.40 27.47
N GLU A 106 -3.11 0.34 26.89
CA GLU A 106 -4.30 -0.34 27.39
C GLU A 106 -4.10 -0.89 28.81
N ALA A 107 -2.94 -1.46 29.15
CA ALA A 107 -2.64 -1.92 30.50
C ALA A 107 -2.61 -0.79 31.55
N LYS A 108 -2.21 0.42 31.17
CA LYS A 108 -2.23 1.62 32.04
C LYS A 108 -3.62 2.24 32.19
N GLU A 109 -4.53 1.86 31.30
CA GLU A 109 -5.91 2.34 31.25
C GLU A 109 -6.90 1.28 31.76
N MET A 110 -6.45 0.02 31.93
CA MET A 110 -7.22 -1.09 32.48
C MET A 110 -7.48 -0.85 33.97
N GLY A 111 -8.49 -0.03 34.27
CA GLY A 111 -8.90 0.35 35.62
C GLY A 111 -9.65 1.69 35.68
N ASP A 112 -9.36 2.62 34.76
CA ASP A 112 -9.87 3.99 34.78
C ASP A 112 -10.54 4.37 33.45
N ALA A 113 -11.86 4.21 33.36
CA ALA A 113 -12.64 4.51 32.14
C ALA A 113 -12.51 5.97 31.66
N MET A 114 -12.29 6.93 32.58
CA MET A 114 -12.06 8.34 32.26
C MET A 114 -10.77 8.56 31.48
N LYS A 115 -9.70 7.84 31.83
CA LYS A 115 -8.38 7.98 31.20
C LYS A 115 -8.34 7.42 29.78
N CYS A 116 -9.06 6.31 29.53
CA CYS A 116 -9.32 5.82 28.17
C CYS A 116 -10.01 6.87 27.30
N LEU A 117 -11.01 7.56 27.87
CA LEU A 117 -11.80 8.55 27.15
C LEU A 117 -10.96 9.79 26.81
N GLU A 118 -10.20 10.28 27.79
CA GLU A 118 -9.32 11.45 27.65
C GLU A 118 -8.26 11.23 26.54
N ASN A 119 -7.61 10.06 26.53
CA ASN A 119 -6.62 9.72 25.50
C ASN A 119 -7.25 9.63 24.10
N LYS A 120 -8.47 9.07 23.98
CA LYS A 120 -9.20 9.06 22.70
C LYS A 120 -9.58 10.46 22.22
N THR A 121 -9.99 11.35 23.12
CA THR A 121 -10.29 12.75 22.76
C THR A 121 -9.03 13.51 22.35
N HIS A 122 -7.90 13.23 22.99
CA HIS A 122 -6.61 13.81 22.62
C HIS A 122 -6.16 13.34 21.23
N ASP A 123 -6.28 12.04 20.94
CA ASP A 123 -5.96 11.46 19.63
C ASP A 123 -6.89 12.02 18.52
N PHE A 124 -8.19 12.19 18.80
CA PHE A 124 -9.16 12.77 17.86
C PHE A 124 -8.89 14.27 17.59
N ASN A 125 -8.62 15.04 18.64
CA ASN A 125 -8.31 16.47 18.50
C ASN A 125 -6.99 16.69 17.74
N GLY A 126 -5.98 15.86 18.01
CA GLY A 126 -4.72 15.87 17.26
C GLY A 126 -4.90 15.54 15.78
N PHE A 127 -5.78 14.59 15.45
CA PHE A 127 -6.14 14.29 14.06
C PHE A 127 -6.84 15.48 13.38
N LEU A 128 -7.82 16.10 14.05
CA LEU A 128 -8.53 17.26 13.51
C LEU A 128 -7.58 18.43 13.23
N GLN A 129 -6.73 18.81 14.20
CA GLN A 129 -5.73 19.87 14.01
C GLN A 129 -4.73 19.56 12.91
N GLY A 130 -4.30 18.30 12.77
CA GLY A 130 -3.44 17.87 11.66
C GLY A 130 -4.09 18.02 10.28
N THR A 131 -5.42 17.92 10.19
CA THR A 131 -6.17 18.12 8.93
C THR A 131 -6.63 19.55 8.70
N SER A 132 -6.74 20.38 9.75
CA SER A 132 -7.14 21.79 9.64
C SER A 132 -5.95 22.67 9.26
N ALA A 133 -4.77 22.44 9.84
CA ALA A 133 -3.56 23.20 9.54
C ALA A 133 -3.22 23.33 8.03
N PRO A 134 -3.23 22.26 7.21
CA PRO A 134 -2.99 22.40 5.77
C PRO A 134 -4.14 23.07 5.01
N LYS A 135 -5.37 23.09 5.56
CA LYS A 135 -6.51 23.82 4.97
C LYS A 135 -6.45 25.30 5.30
N GLU A 136 -6.09 25.64 6.53
CA GLU A 136 -5.88 27.01 7.00
C GLU A 136 -4.78 27.70 6.19
N ASN A 137 -3.61 27.06 6.04
CA ASN A 137 -2.52 27.61 5.22
C ASN A 137 -2.91 27.84 3.75
N LYS A 138 -3.77 26.97 3.20
CA LYS A 138 -4.23 27.08 1.80
C LYS A 138 -5.28 28.18 1.63
N LEU A 139 -6.14 28.36 2.62
CA LEU A 139 -7.11 29.46 2.67
C LEU A 139 -6.38 30.81 2.84
N GLU A 140 -5.34 30.88 3.67
CA GLU A 140 -4.51 32.08 3.82
C GLU A 140 -3.80 32.47 2.52
N GLU A 141 -3.26 31.50 1.77
CA GLU A 141 -2.68 31.75 0.44
C GLU A 141 -3.74 32.27 -0.57
N GLU A 142 -4.95 31.71 -0.55
CA GLU A 142 -6.07 32.13 -1.42
C GLU A 142 -6.57 33.54 -1.06
N ASP A 143 -6.70 33.84 0.24
CA ASP A 143 -7.10 35.14 0.77
C ASP A 143 -6.06 36.22 0.45
N GLU A 144 -4.75 35.90 0.53
CA GLU A 144 -3.69 36.82 0.12
C GLU A 144 -3.75 37.17 -1.37
N VAL A 145 -4.08 36.21 -2.24
CA VAL A 145 -4.22 36.45 -3.69
C VAL A 145 -5.44 37.32 -3.97
N LEU A 146 -6.56 37.08 -3.28
CA LEU A 146 -7.76 37.90 -3.38
C LEU A 146 -7.51 39.34 -2.89
N LEU A 147 -6.88 39.51 -1.73
CA LEU A 147 -6.51 40.84 -1.20
C LEU A 147 -5.57 41.58 -2.16
N LYS A 148 -4.55 40.91 -2.71
CA LYS A 148 -3.65 41.52 -3.73
C LYS A 148 -4.42 41.96 -4.97
N SER A 149 -5.42 41.19 -5.42
CA SER A 149 -6.25 41.58 -6.56
C SER A 149 -7.14 42.80 -6.27
N ILE A 150 -7.73 42.90 -5.07
CA ILE A 150 -8.60 44.02 -4.67
C ILE A 150 -7.78 45.30 -4.47
N VAL A 151 -6.62 45.21 -3.81
CA VAL A 151 -5.73 46.35 -3.54
C VAL A 151 -5.09 46.89 -4.82
N LEU A 152 -4.84 46.04 -5.83
CA LEU A 152 -4.25 46.46 -7.12
C LEU A 152 -5.28 46.88 -8.17
N HIS A 153 -6.57 46.53 -8.03
CA HIS A 153 -7.63 46.88 -8.99
C HIS A 153 -8.47 48.11 -8.64
N THR A 154 -8.05 48.99 -7.73
CA THR A 154 -8.62 50.34 -7.66
C THR A 154 -8.00 51.27 -8.71
N SER A 155 -8.08 50.91 -10.00
CA SER A 155 -8.00 51.87 -11.11
C SER A 155 -8.35 51.24 -12.46
N LYS A 156 -9.63 51.26 -12.80
CA LYS A 156 -10.16 51.66 -14.11
C LYS A 156 -11.68 51.59 -14.04
N ASP A 157 -12.31 52.71 -14.37
CA ASP A 157 -13.76 52.97 -14.49
C ASP A 157 -14.49 53.37 -13.19
N PHE A 158 -15.25 54.46 -13.03
CA PHE A 158 -15.40 55.79 -13.66
C PHE A 158 -16.49 56.52 -12.84
N ALA A 159 -16.32 57.82 -12.56
CA ALA A 159 -17.39 58.83 -12.59
C ALA A 159 -16.75 60.23 -12.54
N ARG A 160 -16.60 60.89 -13.70
CA ARG A 160 -16.23 62.31 -13.76
C ARG A 160 -17.47 63.18 -13.56
N ARG A 161 -17.37 64.21 -12.73
CA ARG A 161 -18.38 65.26 -12.54
C ARG A 161 -18.49 66.08 -13.82
N ILE A 162 -19.71 66.31 -14.32
CA ILE A 162 -19.96 67.21 -15.46
C ILE A 162 -19.93 68.64 -14.93
N GLU A 163 -19.15 69.52 -15.56
CA GLU A 163 -19.14 70.96 -15.29
C GLU A 163 -20.32 71.62 -16.02
N HIS A 164 -21.13 72.37 -15.29
CA HIS A 164 -22.25 73.14 -15.82
C HIS A 164 -21.86 74.62 -15.74
N GLU A 165 -21.34 75.16 -16.84
CA GLU A 165 -21.25 76.61 -17.05
C GLU A 165 -22.68 77.14 -17.18
N ASP A 166 -23.11 77.98 -16.24
CA ASP A 166 -23.60 79.34 -16.52
C ASP A 166 -24.43 79.89 -15.35
N PHE A 167 -24.02 81.09 -14.93
CA PHE A 167 -24.83 82.17 -14.39
C PHE A 167 -25.31 82.14 -12.93
N MET A 168 -24.72 83.07 -12.14
CA MET A 168 -25.42 84.20 -11.49
C MET A 168 -26.86 83.95 -11.04
N ASP A 169 -27.10 83.96 -9.73
CA ASP A 169 -27.68 85.16 -9.09
C ASP A 169 -27.55 85.08 -7.56
N GLU A 170 -27.14 86.22 -6.99
CA GLU A 170 -27.11 86.55 -5.57
C GLU A 170 -28.52 86.66 -4.99
N GLU A 171 -28.79 86.07 -3.82
CA GLU A 171 -29.21 86.71 -2.54
C GLU A 171 -29.45 85.66 -1.45
#